data_AF-A0A936UC47-F1
#
_entry.id   AF-A0A936UC47-F1
#
_cell.length_a   1.000
_cell.length_b   1.000
_cell.length_c   1.000
_cell.angle_alpha   90.00
_cell.angle_beta   90.00
_cell.angle_gamma   90.00
#
_symmetry.space_group_name_H-M   'P 1'
#
loop_
_entity.id
_entity.type
_entity.pdbx_description
1 polymer ?
#
loop_
_entity_poly.entity_id
_entity_poly.type
_entity_poly.pdbx_seq_one_letter_code
_entity_poly.pdbx_strand_id
1 'polypeptide(L)' 'MSEEVEFVICNNCETPCYSFELDRKGNVANGFCALCGADEAKDFRLPEVEDIEEQD' A
#
# COMPACT_ATOMS: atom_id res chain seq x y z
N MET A 1 -8.63 1.26 -16.61
CA MET A 1 -8.79 2.22 -15.51
C MET A 1 -7.64 1.95 -14.57
N SER A 2 -6.89 2.97 -14.15
CA SER A 2 -5.91 2.78 -13.09
C SER A 2 -6.71 2.58 -11.81
N GLU A 3 -6.80 1.35 -11.30
CA GLU A 3 -7.31 1.13 -9.94
C GLU A 3 -6.50 2.03 -9.00
N GLU A 4 -7.13 3.10 -8.51
CA GLU A 4 -6.49 4.03 -7.60
C GLU A 4 -6.26 3.28 -6.29
N VAL A 5 -5.02 2.91 -6.03
CA VAL A 5 -4.62 2.29 -4.76
C VAL A 5 -4.99 3.25 -3.64
N GLU A 6 -5.92 2.86 -2.78
CA GLU A 6 -6.41 3.71 -1.68
C GLU A 6 -5.54 3.59 -0.42
N PHE A 7 -4.85 2.47 -0.25
CA PHE A 7 -3.99 2.19 0.89
C PHE A 7 -2.89 1.18 0.55
N VAL A 8 -1.87 1.13 1.40
CA VAL A 8 -0.84 0.08 1.40
C VAL A 8 -0.88 -0.67 2.72
N ILE A 9 -0.44 -1.93 2.73
CA ILE A 9 -0.33 -2.74 3.95
C ILE A 9 1.08 -2.61 4.52
N CYS A 10 1.19 -2.27 5.79
CA CYS A 10 2.47 -2.32 6.49
C CYS A 10 2.85 -3.77 6.81
N ASN A 11 4.03 -4.22 6.39
CA ASN A 11 4.55 -5.57 6.61
C ASN A 11 4.96 -5.82 8.08
N ASN A 12 5.19 -4.76 8.86
CA ASN A 12 5.65 -4.89 10.25
C ASN A 12 4.51 -5.15 11.24
N CYS A 13 3.30 -4.66 10.95
CA CYS A 13 2.14 -4.77 11.84
C CYS A 13 0.85 -5.18 11.12
N GLU A 14 0.91 -5.48 9.82
CA GLU A 14 -0.20 -5.94 8.98
C GLU A 14 -1.39 -4.98 8.95
N THR A 15 -1.15 -3.68 9.15
CA THR A 15 -2.22 -2.67 9.17
C THR A 15 -2.25 -1.82 7.90
N PRO A 16 -3.46 -1.42 7.44
CA PRO A 16 -3.58 -0.51 6.30
C PRO A 16 -3.05 0.89 6.66
N CYS A 17 -2.29 1.47 5.74
CA CYS A 17 -1.65 2.76 5.84
C CYS A 17 -2.04 3.64 4.65
N TYR A 18 -2.46 4.86 4.95
CA TYR A 18 -3.00 5.82 3.97
C TYR A 18 -2.03 6.95 3.64
N SER A 19 -0.87 7.00 4.32
CA SER A 19 0.18 7.99 4.08
C SER A 19 1.30 7.33 3.28
N PHE A 20 1.18 7.34 1.96
CA PHE A 20 2.14 6.73 1.06
C PHE A 20 2.21 7.46 -0.29
N GLU A 21 3.29 7.21 -1.02
CA GLU A 21 3.52 7.68 -2.38
C GLU A 21 3.89 6.50 -3.27
N LEU A 22 3.35 6.46 -4.49
CA LEU A 22 3.70 5.46 -5.48
C LEU A 22 4.66 6.03 -6.53
N ASP A 23 5.59 5.21 -6.98
CA ASP A 23 6.43 5.51 -8.15
C ASP A 23 5.59 5.43 -9.45
N ARG A 24 6.15 5.94 -10.55
CA ARG A 24 5.59 5.83 -11.91
C ARG A 24 5.31 4.38 -12.35
N LYS A 25 5.97 3.39 -11.74
CA LYS A 25 5.72 1.96 -11.97
C LYS A 25 4.61 1.37 -11.10
N GLY A 26 4.00 2.16 -10.22
CA GLY A 26 2.95 1.71 -9.29
C GLY A 26 3.46 1.05 -8.01
N ASN A 27 4.78 1.00 -7.77
CA ASN A 27 5.34 0.45 -6.53
C ASN A 27 5.37 1.52 -5.42
N VAL A 28 5.35 1.10 -4.16
CA VAL A 28 5.53 2.02 -3.03
C VAL A 28 6.90 2.67 -3.11
N ALA A 29 6.93 3.99 -3.30
CA ALA A 29 8.15 4.79 -3.30
C ALA A 29 8.47 5.30 -1.89
N ASN A 30 7.42 5.62 -1.12
CA ASN A 30 7.52 6.10 0.25
C ASN A 30 6.24 5.74 1.02
N GLY A 31 6.32 5.60 2.34
CA GLY A 31 5.18 5.22 3.17
C GLY A 31 5.44 5.48 4.64
N PHE A 32 4.39 5.77 5.41
CA PHE A 32 4.49 5.93 6.85
C PHE A 32 3.37 5.19 7.57
N CYS A 33 3.75 4.37 8.54
CA CYS A 33 2.82 3.68 9.43
C CYS A 33 2.71 4.47 10.74
N ALA A 34 1.56 5.12 10.95
CA ALA A 34 1.29 5.83 12.20
C ALA A 34 1.17 4.89 13.43
N LEU A 35 1.07 3.58 13.22
CA LEU A 35 0.84 2.61 14.28
C LEU A 35 2.15 2.04 14.85
N CYS A 36 3.05 1.56 14.00
CA CYS A 36 4.34 0.98 14.41
C CYS A 36 5.53 1.91 14.18
N GLY A 37 5.34 3.01 13.45
CA GLY A 37 6.38 3.99 13.13
C GLY A 37 7.28 3.62 11.95
N ALA A 38 6.95 2.57 11.19
CA ALA A 38 7.70 2.22 9.98
C ALA A 38 7.61 3.34 8.94
N ASP A 39 8.74 3.68 8.32
CA ASP A 39 8.87 4.76 7.35
C ASP A 39 9.69 4.39 6.10
N GLU A 40 10.15 3.13 5.98
CA GLU A 40 10.86 2.67 4.79
C GLU A 40 9.89 2.05 3.78
N ALA A 41 10.02 2.38 2.49
CA ALA A 41 9.13 1.87 1.43
C ALA A 41 9.04 0.33 1.37
N LYS A 42 10.13 -0.38 1.73
CA LYS A 42 10.19 -1.85 1.78
C LYS A 42 9.29 -2.46 2.87
N ASP A 43 8.91 -1.67 3.86
CA ASP A 43 8.03 -2.07 4.96
C ASP A 43 6.56 -2.01 4.55
N PHE A 44 6.26 -1.68 3.31
CA PHE A 44 4.90 -1.58 2.78
C PHE A 44 4.74 -2.43 1.53
N ARG A 45 3.55 -3.01 1.37
CA ARG A 45 3.14 -3.71 0.15
C ARG A 45 1.79 -3.19 -0.32
N LEU A 46 1.56 -3.26 -1.63
CA LEU A 46 0.21 -3.07 -2.15
C LEU A 46 -0.70 -4.18 -1.60
N PRO A 47 -1.99 -3.90 -1.38
CA PRO A 47 -2.97 -4.96 -1.17
C PRO A 47 -2.96 -5.90 -2.38
N GLU A 48 -3.11 -7.20 -2.14
CA GLU A 48 -3.12 -8.18 -3.22
C GLU A 48 -4.37 -7.95 -4.08
N VAL A 49 -4.18 -7.91 -5.41
CA VAL A 49 -5.18 -7.49 -6.40
C VAL A 49 -6.31 -8.54 -6.57
N GLU A 50 -6.20 -9.70 -5.92
CA GLU A 50 -7.23 -10.76 -5.94
C GLU A 50 -8.52 -10.39 -5.19
N ASP A 51 -8.60 -9.24 -4.50
CA ASP A 51 -9.83 -8.73 -3.87
C ASP A 51 -10.58 -7.70 -4.75
N ILE A 52 -10.10 -7.40 -5.97
CA ILE A 52 -10.64 -6.30 -6.82
C ILE A 52 -11.43 -6.82 -8.04
N GLU A 53 -11.38 -8.11 -8.36
CA GLU A 53 -12.18 -8.74 -9.42
C GLU A 53 -13.17 -9.69 -8.70
N GLU A 54 -14.47 -9.39 -8.59
CA GLU A 54 -15.53 -9.81 -9.52
C GLU A 54 -16.77 -8.88 -9.39
N GLN A 55 -16.96 -7.96 -10.33
CA GLN A 55 -18.30 -7.44 -10.68
C GLN A 55 -18.47 -7.55 -12.20
N ASP A 56 -18.89 -8.73 -12.66
CA ASP A 56 -19.62 -8.90 -13.93
C ASP A 56 -20.99 -9.53 -13.65
#